data_AF-A0A950HB83-F1
#
_entry.id   AF-A0A950HB83-F1
#
_cell.length_a   1.000
_cell.length_b   1.000
_cell.length_c   1.000
_cell.angle_alpha   90.00
_cell.angle_beta   90.00
_cell.angle_gamma   90.00
#
_symmetry.space_group_name_H-M   'P 1'
#
loop_
_entity.id
_entity.type
_entity.pdbx_description
1 polymer ?
#
loop_
_entity_poly.entity_id
_entity_poly.type
_entity_poly.pdbx_seq_one_letter_code
_entity_poly.pdbx_strand_id
1 'polypeptide(L)'
;WPALYSTVTDSYRLGRVGRLRTDLGGVYFNAVFIAGMSLAYLETGAPWLLVAIVALHIETATQFLPMVRLDGYYILSDLIGVPDLFSRTGPVLMSLIPGRPAHPRVQELKPWARRTITLWVLIVVPYLIYWMVGFLLVVPRVLPVVLHRLVWLTHAVTAKAAAGQGAEAALGVVQIILLLLPWVGSLLLLGMTARRPVRWLLARWSPARAGAGRS
;
A
#
# COMPACT_ATOMS: atom_id res chain seq x y z
N TRP A 1 11.53 -6.03 12.04
CA TRP A 1 11.05 -7.42 11.90
C TRP A 1 12.10 -8.22 11.17
N PRO A 2 12.71 -9.27 11.77
CA PRO A 2 13.58 -10.15 11.01
C PRO A 2 12.70 -10.91 10.02
N ALA A 3 12.95 -10.71 8.73
CA ALA A 3 12.35 -11.53 7.69
C ALA A 3 13.07 -12.89 7.72
N LEU A 4 12.50 -13.85 8.46
CA LEU A 4 12.87 -15.25 8.33
C LEU A 4 12.41 -15.70 6.94
N TYR A 5 13.33 -15.70 5.99
CA TYR A 5 13.09 -16.27 4.67
C TYR A 5 12.98 -17.79 4.80
N SER A 6 11.78 -18.30 5.06
CA SER A 6 11.46 -19.67 4.67
C SER A 6 11.21 -19.66 3.17
N THR A 7 12.02 -20.36 2.39
CA THR A 7 11.82 -20.55 0.95
C THR A 7 10.51 -21.30 0.70
N VAL A 8 9.42 -20.58 0.49
CA VAL A 8 8.09 -21.14 0.15
C VAL A 8 7.96 -21.37 -1.36
N THR A 9 9.03 -21.78 -2.03
CA THR A 9 9.03 -21.98 -3.50
C THR A 9 8.02 -23.07 -3.91
N ASP A 10 7.69 -24.00 -3.00
CA ASP A 10 6.71 -25.07 -3.22
C ASP A 10 5.25 -24.68 -2.96
N SER A 11 4.94 -23.52 -2.36
CA SER A 11 3.53 -23.13 -2.15
C SER A 11 2.77 -22.76 -3.43
N TYR A 12 3.48 -22.49 -4.53
CA TYR A 12 2.85 -22.31 -5.84
C TYR A 12 2.31 -23.61 -6.45
N ARG A 13 2.73 -24.78 -5.93
CA ARG A 13 2.21 -26.10 -6.31
C ARG A 13 1.03 -26.55 -5.46
N LEU A 14 0.73 -25.84 -4.37
CA LEU A 14 -0.44 -26.13 -3.55
C LEU A 14 -1.72 -25.70 -4.28
N GLY A 15 -2.77 -26.52 -4.14
CA GLY A 15 -4.12 -26.19 -4.60
C GLY A 15 -4.64 -24.90 -3.94
N ARG A 16 -5.74 -24.34 -4.47
CA ARG A 16 -6.34 -23.07 -4.02
C ARG A 16 -6.48 -22.95 -2.49
N VAL A 17 -6.81 -24.05 -1.81
CA VAL A 17 -6.96 -24.11 -0.34
C VAL A 17 -5.62 -24.01 0.40
N GLY A 18 -4.53 -24.53 -0.15
CA GLY A 18 -3.21 -24.47 0.47
C GLY A 18 -2.61 -23.07 0.42
N ARG A 19 -2.79 -22.34 -0.70
CA ARG A 19 -2.41 -20.92 -0.77
C ARG A 19 -3.21 -20.06 0.20
N LEU A 20 -4.54 -20.28 0.25
CA LEU A 20 -5.42 -19.59 1.19
C LEU A 20 -5.00 -19.79 2.65
N ARG A 21 -4.55 -20.98 3.03
CA ARG A 21 -4.06 -21.26 4.39
C ARG A 21 -2.75 -20.55 4.71
N THR A 22 -1.84 -20.45 3.74
CA THR A 22 -0.58 -19.71 3.92
C THR A 22 -0.83 -18.21 4.04
N ASP A 23 -1.69 -17.65 3.18
CA ASP A 23 -2.06 -16.23 3.22
C ASP A 23 -2.85 -15.87 4.50
N LEU A 24 -3.56 -16.84 5.10
CA LEU A 24 -4.24 -16.66 6.39
C LEU A 24 -3.32 -16.80 7.62
N GLY A 25 -2.06 -17.20 7.46
CA GLY A 25 -1.14 -17.45 8.58
C GLY A 25 -0.98 -16.23 9.51
N GLY A 26 -0.95 -15.02 8.95
CA GLY A 26 -0.90 -13.78 9.71
C GLY A 26 -2.17 -13.52 10.55
N VAL A 27 -3.34 -13.84 10.00
CA VAL A 27 -4.62 -13.73 10.71
C VAL A 27 -4.69 -14.73 11.86
N TYR A 28 -4.27 -15.99 11.63
CA TYR A 28 -4.22 -16.99 12.69
C TYR A 28 -3.31 -16.56 13.83
N PHE A 29 -2.14 -16.02 13.50
CA PHE A 29 -1.22 -15.50 14.51
C PHE A 29 -1.83 -14.36 15.32
N ASN A 30 -2.47 -13.39 14.64
CA ASN A 30 -3.18 -12.30 15.31
C ASN A 30 -4.30 -12.80 16.22
N ALA A 31 -5.09 -13.80 15.79
CA ALA A 31 -6.14 -14.39 16.60
C ALA A 31 -5.59 -15.05 17.88
N VAL A 32 -4.48 -15.79 17.79
CA VAL A 32 -3.81 -16.39 18.96
C VAL A 32 -3.27 -15.31 19.90
N PHE A 33 -2.67 -14.25 19.35
CA PHE A 33 -2.16 -13.13 20.16
C PHE A 33 -3.27 -12.36 20.87
N ILE A 34 -4.38 -12.08 20.17
CA ILE A 34 -5.58 -11.47 20.74
C ILE A 34 -6.12 -12.33 21.88
N ALA A 35 -6.20 -13.66 21.69
CA ALA A 35 -6.66 -14.57 22.73
C ALA A 35 -5.73 -14.53 23.97
N GLY A 36 -4.41 -14.60 23.75
CA GLY A 36 -3.42 -14.49 24.83
C GLY A 36 -3.50 -13.17 25.60
N MET A 37 -3.61 -12.04 24.90
CA MET A 37 -3.80 -10.73 25.54
C MET A 37 -5.14 -10.59 26.25
N SER A 38 -6.19 -11.23 25.74
CA SER A 38 -7.49 -11.27 26.40
C SER A 38 -7.41 -12.02 27.72
N LEU A 39 -6.73 -13.17 27.76
CA LEU A 39 -6.47 -13.90 29.01
C LEU A 39 -5.62 -13.06 29.98
N ALA A 40 -4.55 -12.43 29.49
CA ALA A 40 -3.72 -11.54 30.30
C ALA A 40 -4.52 -10.35 30.86
N TYR A 41 -5.50 -9.84 30.12
CA TYR A 41 -6.37 -8.77 30.57
C TYR A 41 -7.31 -9.23 31.68
N LEU A 42 -7.88 -10.43 31.58
CA LEU A 42 -8.72 -11.01 32.63
C LEU A 42 -7.96 -11.16 33.96
N GLU A 43 -6.68 -11.51 33.90
CA GLU A 43 -5.82 -11.66 35.10
C GLU A 43 -5.32 -10.31 35.65
N THR A 44 -4.90 -9.39 34.78
CA THR A 44 -4.22 -8.15 35.22
C THR A 44 -5.14 -6.93 35.32
N GLY A 45 -6.28 -6.93 34.62
CA GLY A 45 -7.17 -5.78 34.49
C GLY A 45 -6.56 -4.56 33.78
N ALA A 46 -5.37 -4.70 33.16
CA ALA A 46 -4.59 -3.55 32.71
C ALA A 46 -5.23 -2.87 31.47
N PRO A 47 -5.59 -1.57 31.52
CA PRO A 47 -6.34 -0.91 30.44
C PRO A 47 -5.60 -0.86 29.08
N TRP A 48 -4.27 -0.86 29.08
CA TRP A 48 -3.48 -0.85 27.86
C TRP A 48 -3.68 -2.13 27.02
N LEU A 49 -4.00 -3.26 27.66
CA LEU A 49 -4.30 -4.52 26.97
C LEU A 49 -5.59 -4.38 26.15
N LEU A 50 -6.62 -3.69 26.66
CA LEU A 50 -7.83 -3.42 25.87
C LEU A 50 -7.52 -2.61 24.61
N VAL A 51 -6.68 -1.57 24.74
CA VAL A 51 -6.25 -0.75 23.59
C VAL A 51 -5.50 -1.62 22.59
N ALA A 52 -4.58 -2.47 23.06
CA ALA A 52 -3.83 -3.38 22.20
C ALA A 52 -4.73 -4.42 21.51
N ILE A 53 -5.70 -5.00 22.23
CA ILE A 53 -6.68 -5.95 21.68
C ILE A 53 -7.52 -5.28 20.59
N VAL A 54 -8.05 -4.07 20.85
CA VAL A 54 -8.82 -3.32 19.85
C VAL A 54 -7.94 -2.99 18.63
N ALA A 55 -6.70 -2.56 18.85
CA ALA A 55 -5.77 -2.26 17.78
C ALA A 55 -5.48 -3.51 16.92
N LEU A 56 -5.25 -4.68 17.52
CA LEU A 56 -5.05 -5.93 16.78
C LEU A 56 -6.30 -6.39 16.02
N HIS A 57 -7.51 -6.16 16.55
CA HIS A 57 -8.74 -6.45 15.81
C HIS A 57 -8.86 -5.55 14.57
N ILE A 58 -8.54 -4.26 14.71
CA ILE A 58 -8.51 -3.33 13.59
C ILE A 58 -7.45 -3.77 12.58
N GLU A 59 -6.24 -4.10 13.02
CA GLU A 59 -5.17 -4.59 12.16
C GLU A 59 -5.60 -5.84 11.38
N THR A 60 -6.15 -6.84 12.08
CA THR A 60 -6.66 -8.08 11.47
C THR A 60 -7.76 -7.78 10.46
N ALA A 61 -8.70 -6.90 10.78
CA ALA A 61 -9.74 -6.47 9.85
C ALA A 61 -9.15 -5.78 8.62
N THR A 62 -8.09 -4.97 8.78
CA THR A 62 -7.41 -4.30 7.67
C THR A 62 -6.64 -5.26 6.76
N GLN A 63 -6.13 -6.38 7.27
CA GLN A 63 -5.48 -7.43 6.45
C GLN A 63 -6.48 -8.10 5.50
N PHE A 64 -7.74 -8.22 5.92
CA PHE A 64 -8.82 -8.72 5.08
C PHE A 64 -9.35 -7.71 4.06
N LEU A 65 -9.05 -6.43 4.24
CA LEU A 65 -9.40 -5.45 3.21
C LEU A 65 -8.61 -5.82 1.94
N PRO A 66 -9.29 -6.01 0.79
CA PRO A 66 -8.65 -6.39 -0.46
C PRO A 66 -7.92 -5.19 -1.08
N MET A 67 -6.94 -4.66 -0.37
CA MET A 67 -6.11 -3.52 -0.80
C MET A 67 -4.90 -4.03 -1.57
N VAL A 68 -4.19 -3.10 -2.22
CA VAL A 68 -3.03 -3.31 -3.10
C VAL A 68 -2.13 -4.47 -2.66
N ARG A 69 -2.32 -5.65 -3.28
CA ARG A 69 -1.56 -6.90 -3.05
C ARG A 69 -1.45 -7.33 -1.58
N LEU A 70 -2.43 -6.99 -0.74
CA LEU A 70 -2.58 -7.61 0.59
C LEU A 70 -3.27 -8.98 0.46
N ASP A 71 -3.25 -9.78 1.53
CA ASP A 71 -3.82 -11.13 1.53
C ASP A 71 -5.29 -11.13 1.08
N GLY A 72 -6.09 -10.13 1.50
CA GLY A 72 -7.46 -9.95 1.02
C GLY A 72 -7.62 -9.87 -0.51
N TYR A 73 -6.63 -9.34 -1.23
CA TYR A 73 -6.65 -9.30 -2.71
C TYR A 73 -6.52 -10.70 -3.30
N TYR A 74 -5.61 -11.53 -2.76
CA TYR A 74 -5.40 -12.88 -3.23
C TYR A 74 -6.60 -13.77 -2.90
N ILE A 75 -7.14 -13.65 -1.68
CA ILE A 75 -8.38 -14.30 -1.25
C ILE A 75 -9.54 -13.94 -2.18
N LEU A 76 -9.73 -12.65 -2.47
CA LEU A 76 -10.79 -12.19 -3.37
C LEU A 76 -10.58 -12.72 -4.79
N SER A 77 -9.34 -12.74 -5.30
CA SER A 77 -9.02 -13.26 -6.63
C SER A 77 -9.26 -14.77 -6.75
N ASP A 78 -8.94 -15.55 -5.70
CA ASP A 78 -9.17 -16.98 -5.66
C ASP A 78 -10.66 -17.30 -5.45
N LEU A 79 -11.40 -16.49 -4.68
CA LEU A 79 -12.85 -16.63 -4.52
C LEU A 79 -13.60 -16.32 -5.82
N ILE A 80 -13.21 -15.26 -6.52
CA ILE A 80 -13.79 -14.88 -7.82
C ILE A 80 -13.33 -15.86 -8.93
N GLY A 81 -12.18 -16.50 -8.75
CA GLY A 81 -11.55 -17.38 -9.73
C GLY A 81 -10.96 -16.65 -10.93
N VAL A 82 -10.66 -15.36 -10.76
CA VAL A 82 -10.11 -14.51 -11.81
C VAL A 82 -8.71 -14.04 -11.38
N PRO A 83 -7.64 -14.53 -12.01
CA PRO A 83 -6.30 -14.06 -11.72
C PRO A 83 -6.15 -12.59 -12.15
N ASP A 84 -5.37 -11.84 -11.37
CA ASP A 84 -5.00 -10.45 -11.62
C ASP A 84 -6.19 -9.48 -11.80
N LEU A 85 -6.91 -9.19 -10.69
CA LEU A 85 -8.01 -8.23 -10.65
C LEU A 85 -7.55 -6.80 -11.03
N PHE A 86 -6.28 -6.44 -10.78
CA PHE A 86 -5.74 -5.13 -11.14
C PHE A 86 -5.69 -4.90 -12.65
N SER A 87 -5.31 -5.91 -13.44
CA SER A 87 -5.35 -5.82 -14.92
C SER A 87 -6.76 -5.51 -15.46
N ARG A 88 -7.80 -5.87 -14.71
CA ARG A 88 -9.21 -5.68 -15.08
C ARG A 88 -9.82 -4.40 -14.51
N THR A 89 -9.14 -3.73 -13.58
CA THR A 89 -9.61 -2.48 -12.95
C THR A 89 -9.81 -1.37 -13.99
N GLY A 90 -8.83 -1.15 -14.87
CA GLY A 90 -8.92 -0.16 -15.94
C GLY A 90 -10.08 -0.42 -16.93
N PRO A 91 -10.20 -1.62 -17.50
CA PRO A 91 -11.33 -2.02 -18.33
C PRO A 91 -12.70 -1.88 -17.64
N VAL A 92 -12.81 -2.23 -16.35
CA VAL A 92 -14.07 -2.08 -15.59
C VAL A 92 -14.40 -0.61 -15.39
N LEU A 93 -13.45 0.23 -14.96
CA LEU A 93 -13.64 1.68 -14.86
C LEU A 93 -14.09 2.28 -16.19
N MET A 94 -13.48 1.87 -17.31
CA MET A 94 -13.86 2.35 -18.64
C MET A 94 -15.25 1.89 -19.07
N SER A 95 -15.70 0.72 -18.64
CA SER A 95 -17.05 0.21 -18.91
C SER A 95 -18.15 0.89 -18.09
N LEU A 96 -17.78 1.56 -16.98
CA LEU A 96 -18.70 2.38 -16.19
C LEU A 96 -18.93 3.77 -16.80
N ILE A 97 -18.13 4.17 -17.79
CA ILE A 97 -18.28 5.45 -18.49
C ILE A 97 -19.39 5.30 -19.54
N PRO A 98 -20.50 6.07 -19.44
CA PRO A 98 -21.58 6.03 -20.43
C PRO A 98 -21.05 6.30 -21.85
N GLY A 99 -21.43 5.46 -22.81
CA GLY A 99 -21.07 5.62 -24.23
C GLY A 99 -19.77 4.94 -24.68
N ARG A 100 -19.09 4.16 -23.83
CA ARG A 100 -17.94 3.34 -24.25
C ARG A 100 -18.27 1.84 -24.31
N PRO A 101 -17.85 1.12 -25.37
CA PRO A 101 -18.06 -0.32 -25.45
C PRO A 101 -17.25 -1.02 -24.35
N ALA A 102 -17.88 -1.97 -23.65
CA ALA A 102 -17.22 -2.76 -22.63
C ALA A 102 -16.10 -3.59 -23.27
N HIS A 103 -14.89 -3.48 -22.73
CA HIS A 103 -13.70 -4.18 -23.25
C HIS A 103 -13.92 -5.72 -23.27
N PRO A 104 -13.44 -6.46 -24.29
CA PRO A 104 -13.64 -7.93 -24.40
C PRO A 104 -13.31 -8.73 -23.13
N ARG A 105 -12.20 -8.39 -22.45
CA ARG A 105 -11.77 -8.96 -21.15
C ARG A 105 -12.79 -8.82 -20.00
N VAL A 106 -13.79 -7.96 -20.11
CA VAL A 106 -14.89 -7.80 -19.13
C VAL A 106 -16.13 -8.57 -19.58
N GLN A 107 -16.31 -8.79 -20.88
CA GLN A 107 -17.44 -9.53 -21.45
C GLN A 107 -17.26 -11.05 -21.29
N GLU A 108 -16.02 -11.54 -21.28
CA GLU A 108 -15.69 -12.95 -21.02
C GLU A 108 -15.93 -13.40 -19.56
N LEU A 109 -16.24 -12.46 -18.66
CA LEU A 109 -16.46 -12.75 -17.24
C LEU A 109 -17.91 -13.10 -16.93
N LYS A 110 -18.11 -14.04 -16.00
CA LYS A 110 -19.43 -14.31 -15.44
C LYS A 110 -20.02 -13.02 -14.81
N PRO A 111 -21.35 -12.77 -14.91
CA PRO A 111 -21.96 -11.53 -14.42
C PRO A 111 -21.72 -11.24 -12.94
N TRP A 112 -21.65 -12.25 -12.09
CA TRP A 112 -21.37 -12.10 -10.65
C TRP A 112 -19.92 -11.65 -10.38
N ALA A 113 -18.95 -12.20 -11.13
CA ALA A 113 -17.55 -11.82 -11.03
C ALA A 113 -17.37 -10.35 -11.43
N ARG A 114 -18.06 -9.92 -12.50
CA ARG A 114 -18.09 -8.52 -12.93
C ARG A 114 -18.63 -7.59 -11.84
N ARG A 115 -19.78 -7.90 -11.23
CA ARG A 115 -20.36 -7.08 -10.14
C ARG A 115 -19.42 -6.98 -8.94
N THR A 116 -18.78 -8.08 -8.57
CA THR A 116 -17.85 -8.13 -7.42
C THR A 116 -16.63 -7.24 -7.66
N ILE A 117 -16.02 -7.33 -8.86
CA ILE A 117 -14.89 -6.48 -9.24
C ILE A 117 -15.32 -5.01 -9.28
N THR A 118 -16.48 -4.70 -9.84
CA THR A 118 -17.01 -3.33 -9.88
C THR A 118 -17.18 -2.76 -8.48
N LEU A 119 -17.83 -3.48 -7.57
CA LEU A 119 -18.01 -3.05 -6.18
C LEU A 119 -16.68 -2.83 -5.49
N TRP A 120 -15.74 -3.77 -5.66
CA TRP A 120 -14.39 -3.66 -5.13
C TRP A 120 -13.66 -2.42 -5.64
N VAL A 121 -13.70 -2.15 -6.95
CA VAL A 121 -13.11 -0.94 -7.56
C VAL A 121 -13.75 0.33 -6.99
N LEU A 122 -15.07 0.35 -6.83
CA LEU A 122 -15.80 1.50 -6.29
C LEU A 122 -15.49 1.78 -4.81
N ILE A 123 -14.96 0.81 -4.06
CA ILE A 123 -14.53 1.00 -2.68
C ILE A 123 -13.04 1.40 -2.66
N VAL A 124 -12.19 0.64 -3.34
CA VAL A 124 -10.73 0.80 -3.28
C VAL A 124 -10.27 2.10 -3.95
N VAL A 125 -10.82 2.45 -5.12
CA VAL A 125 -10.34 3.63 -5.85
C VAL A 125 -10.62 4.93 -5.08
N PRO A 126 -11.85 5.21 -4.59
CA PRO A 126 -12.10 6.40 -3.78
C PRO A 126 -11.29 6.43 -2.49
N TYR A 127 -11.11 5.27 -1.83
CA TYR A 127 -10.27 5.18 -0.64
C TYR A 127 -8.82 5.56 -0.91
N LEU A 128 -8.22 5.05 -2.00
CA LEU A 128 -6.87 5.41 -2.40
C LEU A 128 -6.77 6.89 -2.80
N ILE A 129 -7.77 7.44 -3.47
CA ILE A 129 -7.84 8.87 -3.81
C ILE A 129 -7.91 9.72 -2.53
N TYR A 130 -8.74 9.32 -1.56
CA TYR A 130 -8.85 10.00 -0.27
C TYR A 130 -7.49 10.09 0.43
N TRP A 131 -6.76 8.97 0.53
CA TRP A 131 -5.42 8.95 1.12
C TRP A 131 -4.39 9.75 0.32
N MET A 132 -4.44 9.67 -1.02
CA MET A 132 -3.56 10.44 -1.90
C MET A 132 -3.76 11.95 -1.73
N VAL A 133 -5.02 12.40 -1.73
CA VAL A 133 -5.38 13.81 -1.54
C VAL A 133 -5.02 14.25 -0.13
N GLY A 134 -5.35 13.45 0.90
CA GLY A 134 -4.97 13.74 2.28
C GLY A 134 -3.45 13.90 2.43
N PHE A 135 -2.67 13.00 1.85
CA PHE A 135 -1.21 13.10 1.83
C PHE A 135 -0.74 14.40 1.16
N LEU A 136 -1.26 14.73 -0.02
CA LEU A 136 -0.90 15.95 -0.75
C LEU A 136 -1.27 17.23 0.00
N LEU A 137 -2.35 17.23 0.79
CA LEU A 137 -2.75 18.37 1.62
C LEU A 137 -1.90 18.50 2.89
N VAL A 138 -1.41 17.39 3.43
CA VAL A 138 -0.60 17.36 4.66
C VAL A 138 0.87 17.69 4.38
N VAL A 139 1.41 17.25 3.24
CA VAL A 139 2.83 17.45 2.87
C VAL A 139 3.29 18.90 3.01
N PRO A 140 2.58 19.92 2.47
CA PRO A 140 3.00 21.33 2.60
C PRO A 140 3.09 21.82 4.05
N ARG A 141 2.32 21.22 4.96
CA ARG A 141 2.32 21.56 6.39
C ARG A 141 3.45 20.88 7.15
N VAL A 142 3.77 19.64 6.78
CA VAL A 142 4.79 18.84 7.48
C VAL A 142 6.20 19.09 6.93
N LEU A 143 6.32 19.43 5.65
CA LEU A 143 7.61 19.64 5.00
C LEU A 143 8.47 20.72 5.69
N PRO A 144 7.95 21.90 6.09
CA PRO A 144 8.74 22.89 6.83
C PRO A 144 9.26 22.37 8.17
N VAL A 145 8.45 21.59 8.89
CA VAL A 145 8.82 20.98 10.17
C VAL A 145 9.97 20.00 9.99
N VAL A 146 9.91 19.18 8.94
CA VAL A 146 10.96 18.20 8.62
C VAL A 146 12.24 18.88 8.19
N LEU A 147 12.16 19.92 7.35
CA LEU A 147 13.34 20.69 6.93
C LEU A 147 14.00 21.37 8.12
N HIS A 148 13.22 21.99 9.01
CA HIS A 148 13.73 22.59 10.23
C HIS A 148 14.41 21.54 11.14
N ARG A 149 13.77 20.37 11.33
CA ARG A 149 14.35 19.27 12.11
C ARG A 149 15.62 18.71 11.49
N LEU A 150 15.68 18.64 10.16
CA LEU A 150 16.86 18.16 9.43
C LEU A 150 18.05 19.10 9.65
N VAL A 151 17.85 20.40 9.49
CA VAL A 151 18.89 21.41 9.75
C VAL A 151 19.38 21.31 11.18
N TRP A 152 18.47 21.24 12.16
CA TRP A 152 18.84 21.08 13.56
C TRP A 152 19.67 19.81 13.83
N LEU A 153 19.24 18.66 13.29
CA LEU A 153 19.97 17.40 13.44
C LEU A 153 21.36 17.44 12.80
N THR A 154 21.49 18.08 11.63
CA THR A 154 22.80 18.22 10.98
C THR A 154 23.77 19.04 11.82
N HIS A 155 23.32 20.14 12.43
CA HIS A 155 24.15 20.93 13.34
C HIS A 155 24.48 20.19 14.63
N ALA A 156 23.53 19.44 15.19
CA ALA A 156 23.78 18.63 16.38
C ALA A 156 24.82 17.54 16.13
N VAL A 157 24.72 16.83 15.00
CA VAL A 157 25.68 15.78 14.61
C VAL A 157 27.08 16.35 14.42
N THR A 158 27.23 17.48 13.72
CA THR A 158 28.55 18.08 13.47
C THR A 158 29.18 18.61 14.76
N ALA A 159 28.42 19.22 15.65
CA ALA A 159 28.91 19.66 16.96
C ALA A 159 29.37 18.47 17.83
N LYS A 160 28.59 17.39 17.86
CA LYS A 160 28.93 16.16 18.61
C LYS A 160 30.17 15.46 18.05
N ALA A 161 30.30 15.43 16.73
CA ALA A 161 31.49 14.91 16.07
C ALA A 161 32.75 15.74 16.41
N ALA A 162 32.64 17.08 16.38
CA ALA A 162 33.75 17.97 16.73
C ALA A 162 34.16 17.87 18.21
N ALA A 163 33.22 17.55 19.11
CA ALA A 163 33.48 17.32 20.53
C ALA A 163 34.09 15.93 20.84
N GLY A 164 34.41 15.12 19.82
CA GLY A 164 34.93 13.76 20.01
C GLY A 164 33.88 12.73 20.45
N GLN A 165 32.59 13.09 20.47
CA GLN A 165 31.49 12.22 20.89
C GLN A 165 30.98 11.38 19.70
N GLY A 166 31.86 10.50 19.19
CA GLY A 166 31.60 9.74 17.95
C GLY A 166 30.35 8.86 17.99
N ALA A 167 30.02 8.25 19.12
CA ALA A 167 28.82 7.43 19.28
C ALA A 167 27.52 8.25 19.14
N GLU A 168 27.46 9.44 19.76
CA GLU A 168 26.29 10.32 19.68
C GLU A 168 26.14 10.92 18.28
N ALA A 169 27.25 11.24 17.62
CA ALA A 169 27.24 11.68 16.23
C ALA A 169 26.70 10.58 15.29
N ALA A 170 27.13 9.32 15.47
CA ALA A 170 26.62 8.19 14.70
C ALA A 170 25.12 7.98 14.89
N LEU A 171 24.61 8.08 16.13
CA LEU A 171 23.18 8.01 16.41
C LEU A 171 22.40 9.13 15.73
N GLY A 172 22.93 10.37 15.70
CA GLY A 172 22.29 11.47 15.00
C GLY A 172 22.25 11.26 13.48
N VAL A 173 23.27 10.64 12.87
CA VAL A 173 23.22 10.22 11.45
C VAL A 173 22.10 9.21 11.22
N VAL A 174 21.95 8.21 12.09
CA VAL A 174 20.85 7.25 12.02
C VAL A 174 19.49 7.95 12.11
N GLN A 175 19.35 8.94 12.99
CA GLN A 175 18.11 9.73 13.09
C GLN A 175 17.81 10.51 11.80
N ILE A 176 18.83 11.07 11.14
CA ILE A 176 18.66 11.76 9.85
C ILE A 176 18.18 10.76 8.78
N ILE A 177 18.78 9.58 8.70
CA ILE A 177 18.37 8.53 7.75
C ILE A 177 16.90 8.12 8.00
N LEU A 178 16.54 7.84 9.26
CA LEU A 178 15.18 7.46 9.63
C LEU A 178 14.17 8.58 9.37
N LEU A 179 14.55 9.86 9.55
CA LEU A 179 13.71 11.01 9.24
C LEU A 179 13.43 11.10 7.74
N LEU A 180 14.43 10.87 6.89
CA LEU A 180 14.31 11.02 5.43
C LEU A 180 13.67 9.81 4.73
N LEU A 181 13.79 8.62 5.32
CA LEU A 181 13.33 7.37 4.70
C LEU A 181 11.85 7.40 4.25
N PRO A 182 10.88 7.87 5.06
CA PRO A 182 9.48 7.95 4.64
C PRO A 182 9.28 8.90 3.46
N TRP A 183 10.00 10.02 3.43
CA TRP A 183 9.88 11.02 2.36
C TRP A 183 10.40 10.52 1.03
N VAL A 184 11.55 9.85 1.05
CA VAL A 184 12.11 9.20 -0.15
C VAL A 184 11.12 8.15 -0.67
N GLY A 185 10.58 7.30 0.22
CA GLY A 185 9.55 6.33 -0.14
C GLY A 185 8.32 6.96 -0.77
N SER A 186 7.77 8.01 -0.15
CA SER A 186 6.60 8.73 -0.68
C SER A 186 6.87 9.36 -2.05
N LEU A 187 8.04 9.98 -2.25
CA LEU A 187 8.42 10.57 -3.55
C LEU A 187 8.53 9.51 -4.64
N LEU A 188 9.12 8.34 -4.34
CA LEU A 188 9.19 7.22 -5.27
C LEU A 188 7.80 6.70 -5.64
N LEU A 189 6.91 6.51 -4.65
CA LEU A 189 5.53 6.05 -4.87
C LEU A 189 4.71 7.05 -5.70
N LEU A 190 4.82 8.35 -5.40
CA LEU A 190 4.21 9.40 -6.19
C LEU A 190 4.74 9.40 -7.63
N GLY A 191 6.05 9.32 -7.81
CA GLY A 191 6.68 9.26 -9.13
C GLY A 191 6.22 8.04 -9.94
N MET A 192 6.14 6.87 -9.31
CA MET A 192 5.66 5.65 -9.96
C MET A 192 4.20 5.75 -10.39
N THR A 193 3.34 6.32 -9.53
CA THR A 193 1.91 6.49 -9.80
C THR A 193 1.64 7.56 -10.84
N ALA A 194 2.36 8.69 -10.79
CA ALA A 194 2.17 9.83 -11.69
C ALA A 194 2.72 9.59 -13.10
N ARG A 195 3.71 8.69 -13.29
CA ARG A 195 4.32 8.42 -14.60
C ARG A 195 3.32 8.06 -15.70
N ARG A 196 2.31 7.22 -15.40
CA ARG A 196 1.31 6.78 -16.39
C ARG A 196 0.37 7.91 -16.85
N PRO A 197 -0.31 8.65 -15.96
CA PRO A 197 -1.16 9.76 -16.36
C PRO A 197 -0.34 10.90 -17.00
N VAL A 198 0.85 11.21 -16.49
CA VAL A 198 1.71 12.26 -17.07
C VAL A 198 2.14 11.90 -18.50
N ARG A 199 2.60 10.66 -18.75
CA ARG A 199 2.94 10.22 -20.13
C ARG A 199 1.74 10.25 -21.06
N TRP A 200 0.56 9.86 -20.57
CA TRP A 200 -0.67 9.90 -21.36
C TRP A 200 -1.10 11.35 -21.69
N LEU A 201 -0.98 12.28 -20.73
CA LEU A 201 -1.20 13.69 -20.96
C LEU A 201 -0.19 14.24 -21.97
N LEU A 202 1.11 14.00 -21.79
CA LEU A 202 2.16 14.43 -22.72
C LEU A 202 2.00 13.86 -24.14
N ALA A 203 1.51 12.62 -24.27
CA ALA A 203 1.22 12.01 -25.57
C ALA A 203 0.00 12.64 -26.26
N ARG A 204 -0.99 13.11 -25.50
CA ARG A 204 -2.14 13.88 -26.04
C ARG A 204 -1.78 15.32 -26.39
N TRP A 205 -0.74 15.85 -25.76
CA TRP A 205 -0.27 17.23 -25.94
C TRP A 205 0.88 17.35 -26.94
N SER A 206 1.43 16.22 -27.42
CA SER A 206 2.27 16.23 -28.63
C SER A 206 1.37 16.57 -29.80
N PRO A 207 1.45 17.79 -30.37
CA PRO A 207 0.70 18.12 -31.56
C PRO A 207 1.15 17.12 -32.63
N ALA A 208 0.19 16.58 -33.38
CA ALA A 208 0.48 15.89 -34.62
C ALA A 208 1.55 16.71 -35.37
N ARG A 209 2.72 16.11 -35.60
CA ARG A 209 3.66 16.67 -36.57
C ARG A 209 2.89 16.73 -37.88
N ALA A 210 2.50 17.96 -38.22
CA ALA A 210 1.73 18.31 -39.39
C ALA A 210 2.43 17.78 -40.65
N GLY A 211 1.62 17.48 -41.67
CA GLY A 211 2.07 16.90 -42.92
C GLY A 211 3.15 17.71 -43.63
N ALA A 212 4.11 16.99 -44.19
CA ALA A 212 4.96 17.38 -45.31
C ALA A 212 5.53 16.06 -45.89
N GLY A 213 5.34 15.68 -47.15
CA GLY A 213 4.64 16.34 -48.24
C GLY A 213 4.14 15.31 -49.25
N ARG A 214 3.06 15.70 -49.95
CA ARG A 214 2.76 15.22 -51.28
C ARG A 214 3.66 16.00 -52.25
N SER A 215 4.45 15.30 -53.04
CA SER A 215 4.80 15.64 -54.42
C SER A 215 5.41 14.40 -55.07
#